data_AF-A0A8J5GXT2-F1
#
_entry.id   AF-A0A8J5GXT2-F1
#
_cell.length_a   1.000
_cell.length_b   1.000
_cell.length_c   1.000
_cell.angle_alpha   90.00
_cell.angle_beta   90.00
_cell.angle_gamma   90.00
#
_symmetry.space_group_name_H-M   'P 1'
#
loop_
_entity.id
_entity.type
_entity.pdbx_description
1 polymer ?
#
loop_
_entity_poly.entity_id
_entity_poly.type
_entity_poly.pdbx_seq_one_letter_code
_entity_poly.pdbx_strand_id
1 'polypeptide(L)'
;MSSFSGDETAPFFGFLGAAAALVFSCMGAAYGTAKSGVGVASMGVMRPELVMKSIVPVVMAGVLGIYGLIIAVIISTGINPKAKSYYLFDGYAHLSSGLACGLAGLSAGMAIGIVGDAGVREESLAYFLGVDIPHGVEQSLLIQANAQQPKLFVGMILILIFAEALALYGLIVGIILSSRAGQSRAD
;
A
#
# COMPACT_ATOMS: atom_id res chain seq x y z
N MET A 1 -28.20 -32.02 1.57
CA MET A 1 -28.44 -30.56 1.63
C MET A 1 -27.97 -30.08 3.00
N SER A 2 -26.75 -29.56 3.09
CA SER A 2 -26.19 -29.06 4.35
C SER A 2 -26.85 -27.72 4.67
N SER A 3 -27.84 -27.75 5.56
CA SER A 3 -28.52 -26.56 6.06
C SER A 3 -27.50 -25.63 6.71
N PHE A 4 -27.15 -24.53 6.05
CA PHE A 4 -26.51 -23.39 6.72
C PHE A 4 -27.48 -22.94 7.82
N SER A 5 -27.01 -22.85 9.06
CA SER A 5 -27.86 -22.48 10.20
C SER A 5 -28.09 -20.95 10.28
N GLY A 6 -28.21 -20.27 9.15
CA GLY A 6 -28.31 -18.81 9.03
C GLY A 6 -28.82 -18.39 7.66
N ASP A 7 -28.84 -17.09 7.39
CA ASP A 7 -29.30 -16.55 6.11
C ASP A 7 -28.31 -16.99 4.99
N GLU A 8 -28.78 -17.71 3.96
CA GLU A 8 -27.92 -18.24 2.88
C GLU A 8 -27.15 -17.13 2.14
N THR A 9 -27.66 -15.89 2.19
CA THR A 9 -27.07 -14.71 1.56
C THR A 9 -25.97 -14.05 2.39
N ALA A 10 -25.89 -14.32 3.69
CA ALA A 10 -24.90 -13.71 4.58
C ALA A 10 -23.42 -14.03 4.22
N PRO A 11 -23.02 -15.29 3.92
CA PRO A 11 -21.62 -15.60 3.58
C PRO A 11 -21.17 -14.96 2.25
N PHE A 12 -22.09 -14.68 1.32
CA PHE A 12 -21.77 -13.99 0.07
C PHE A 12 -21.12 -12.62 0.32
N PHE A 13 -21.67 -11.83 1.24
CA PHE A 13 -21.11 -10.52 1.60
C PHE A 13 -19.77 -10.62 2.32
N GLY A 14 -19.56 -11.68 3.10
CA GLY A 14 -18.25 -11.96 3.73
C GLY A 14 -17.16 -12.22 2.69
N PHE A 15 -17.40 -13.13 1.75
CA PHE A 15 -16.43 -13.40 0.68
C PHE A 15 -16.23 -12.21 -0.27
N LEU A 16 -17.29 -11.42 -0.52
CA LEU A 16 -17.16 -10.17 -1.26
C LEU A 16 -16.23 -9.18 -0.54
N GLY A 17 -16.33 -9.06 0.78
CA GLY A 17 -15.41 -8.27 1.61
C GLY A 17 -13.96 -8.74 1.49
N ALA A 18 -13.72 -10.05 1.58
CA ALA A 18 -12.38 -10.63 1.41
C ALA A 18 -11.80 -10.37 0.01
N ALA A 19 -12.62 -10.52 -1.04
CA ALA A 19 -12.21 -10.22 -2.41
C ALA A 19 -11.90 -8.73 -2.60
N ALA A 20 -12.76 -7.83 -2.10
CA ALA A 20 -12.56 -6.39 -2.19
C ALA A 20 -11.29 -5.93 -1.47
N ALA A 21 -11.01 -6.48 -0.28
CA ALA A 21 -9.80 -6.19 0.48
C ALA A 21 -8.53 -6.50 -0.33
N LEU A 22 -8.46 -7.69 -0.91
CA LEU A 22 -7.32 -8.12 -1.71
C LEU A 22 -7.18 -7.33 -3.01
N VAL A 23 -8.24 -7.21 -3.79
CA VAL A 23 -8.19 -6.58 -5.13
C VAL A 23 -7.77 -5.12 -5.02
N PHE A 24 -8.39 -4.34 -4.13
CA PHE A 24 -8.06 -2.92 -4.00
C PHE A 24 -6.67 -2.69 -3.41
N SER A 25 -6.26 -3.49 -2.41
CA SER A 25 -4.92 -3.35 -1.84
C SER A 25 -3.81 -3.77 -2.81
N CYS A 26 -4.01 -4.87 -3.54
CA CYS A 26 -3.07 -5.31 -4.59
C CYS A 26 -2.98 -4.30 -5.73
N MET A 27 -4.10 -3.66 -6.10
CA MET A 27 -4.10 -2.60 -7.11
C MET A 27 -3.28 -1.38 -6.65
N GLY A 28 -3.44 -0.95 -5.40
CA GLY A 28 -2.64 0.13 -4.80
C GLY A 28 -1.14 -0.20 -4.77
N ALA A 29 -0.80 -1.42 -4.32
CA ALA A 29 0.57 -1.90 -4.27
C ALA A 29 1.21 -2.00 -5.66
N ALA A 30 0.47 -2.51 -6.64
CA ALA A 30 0.93 -2.62 -8.03
C ALA A 30 1.20 -1.25 -8.65
N TYR A 31 0.30 -0.29 -8.47
CA TYR A 31 0.49 1.07 -8.99
C TYR A 31 1.67 1.78 -8.30
N GLY A 32 1.76 1.69 -6.98
CA GLY A 32 2.85 2.28 -6.20
C GLY A 32 4.23 1.74 -6.60
N THR A 33 4.29 0.43 -6.80
CA THR A 33 5.50 -0.29 -7.25
C THR A 33 5.84 0.06 -8.69
N ALA A 34 4.86 0.11 -9.60
CA ALA A 34 5.09 0.40 -11.01
C ALA A 34 5.65 1.81 -11.22
N LYS A 35 5.08 2.82 -10.55
CA LYS A 35 5.53 4.22 -10.67
C LYS A 35 6.92 4.42 -10.05
N SER A 36 7.15 3.89 -8.87
CA SER A 36 8.47 3.99 -8.20
C SER A 36 9.56 3.18 -8.94
N GLY A 37 9.18 2.04 -9.52
CA GLY A 37 10.10 1.13 -10.21
C GLY A 37 10.73 1.70 -11.48
N VAL A 38 10.00 2.56 -12.23
CA VAL A 38 10.53 3.23 -13.42
C VAL A 38 11.70 4.15 -13.06
N GLY A 39 11.58 4.92 -11.97
CA GLY A 39 12.66 5.75 -11.46
C GLY A 39 13.89 4.93 -11.07
N VAL A 40 13.69 3.82 -10.34
CA VAL A 40 14.78 2.94 -9.90
C VAL A 40 15.50 2.31 -11.10
N ALA A 41 14.77 1.89 -12.14
CA ALA A 41 15.35 1.32 -13.35
C ALA A 41 16.27 2.31 -14.08
N SER A 42 15.87 3.58 -14.19
CA SER A 42 16.70 4.64 -14.78
C SER A 42 17.96 4.91 -13.95
N MET A 43 17.83 4.91 -12.62
CA MET A 43 18.97 5.09 -11.71
C MET A 43 19.94 3.90 -11.73
N GLY A 44 19.45 2.69 -11.95
CA GLY A 44 20.28 1.48 -12.03
C GLY A 44 21.26 1.46 -13.20
N VAL A 45 20.95 2.14 -14.31
CA VAL A 45 21.85 2.27 -15.46
C VAL A 45 22.87 3.39 -15.26
N MET A 46 22.49 4.48 -14.59
CA MET A 46 23.34 5.66 -14.43
C MET A 46 24.29 5.56 -13.21
N ARG A 47 23.79 5.08 -12.06
CA ARG A 47 24.52 4.95 -10.80
C ARG A 47 24.06 3.73 -9.99
N PRO A 48 24.61 2.52 -10.25
CA PRO A 48 24.19 1.28 -9.59
C PRO A 48 24.42 1.28 -8.07
N GLU A 49 25.36 2.08 -7.57
CA GLU A 49 25.69 2.21 -6.15
C GLU A 49 24.54 2.80 -5.30
N LEU A 50 23.66 3.60 -5.91
CA LEU A 50 22.57 4.28 -5.20
C LEU A 50 21.25 3.50 -5.24
N VAL A 51 21.15 2.46 -6.08
CA VAL A 51 19.93 1.62 -6.25
C VAL A 51 19.44 1.03 -4.94
N MET A 52 20.37 0.64 -4.06
CA MET A 52 20.04 0.04 -2.76
C MET A 52 19.27 1.00 -1.84
N LYS A 53 19.45 2.32 -1.96
CA LYS A 53 18.69 3.30 -1.19
C LYS A 53 17.36 3.65 -1.86
N SER A 54 17.32 3.63 -3.19
CA SER A 54 16.14 3.93 -3.99
C SER A 54 15.08 2.82 -4.00
N ILE A 55 15.39 1.62 -3.46
CA ILE A 55 14.43 0.51 -3.38
C ILE A 55 13.41 0.65 -2.25
N VAL A 56 13.66 1.52 -1.26
CA VAL A 56 12.81 1.70 -0.07
C VAL A 56 11.34 1.99 -0.43
N PRO A 57 11.01 2.93 -1.33
CA PRO A 57 9.61 3.22 -1.70
C PRO A 57 8.92 2.05 -2.41
N VAL A 58 9.67 1.25 -3.17
CA VAL A 58 9.15 0.05 -3.87
C VAL A 58 8.73 -1.01 -2.85
N VAL A 59 9.58 -1.27 -1.86
CA VAL A 59 9.26 -2.24 -0.79
C VAL A 59 8.08 -1.74 0.03
N MET A 60 8.05 -0.45 0.38
CA MET A 60 6.93 0.14 1.13
C MET A 60 5.61 0.03 0.37
N ALA A 61 5.60 0.27 -0.94
CA ALA A 61 4.41 0.04 -1.78
C ALA A 61 3.95 -1.43 -1.78
N GLY A 62 4.88 -2.38 -1.65
CA GLY A 62 4.58 -3.82 -1.63
C GLY A 62 3.85 -4.28 -0.36
N VAL A 63 4.13 -3.66 0.80
CA VAL A 63 3.55 -4.09 2.09
C VAL A 63 2.02 -3.89 2.13
N LEU A 64 1.48 -2.93 1.38
CA LEU A 64 0.03 -2.71 1.31
C LEU A 64 -0.73 -3.95 0.84
N GLY A 65 -0.16 -4.76 -0.06
CA GLY A 65 -0.77 -6.02 -0.48
C GLY A 65 -0.93 -7.02 0.67
N ILE A 66 -0.01 -7.00 1.63
CA ILE A 66 -0.04 -7.87 2.81
C ILE A 66 -1.18 -7.47 3.75
N TYR A 67 -1.48 -6.17 3.88
CA TYR A 67 -2.62 -5.71 4.69
C TYR A 67 -3.96 -6.25 4.18
N GLY A 68 -4.17 -6.21 2.85
CA GLY A 68 -5.36 -6.80 2.22
C GLY A 68 -5.43 -8.33 2.40
N LEU A 69 -4.29 -9.02 2.32
CA LEU A 69 -4.21 -10.47 2.56
C LEU A 69 -4.55 -10.84 4.00
N ILE A 70 -4.06 -10.09 4.98
CA ILE A 70 -4.36 -10.32 6.41
C ILE A 70 -5.88 -10.27 6.65
N ILE A 71 -6.57 -9.25 6.14
CA ILE A 71 -8.04 -9.13 6.29
C ILE A 71 -8.76 -10.27 5.59
N ALA A 72 -8.35 -10.64 4.37
CA ALA A 72 -8.98 -11.75 3.65
C ALA A 72 -8.83 -13.09 4.39
N VAL A 73 -7.67 -13.35 4.99
CA VAL A 73 -7.44 -14.56 5.79
C VAL A 73 -8.27 -14.54 7.09
N ILE A 74 -8.37 -13.40 7.76
CA ILE A 74 -9.23 -13.25 8.96
C ILE A 74 -10.70 -13.53 8.62
N ILE A 75 -11.22 -12.95 7.53
CA ILE A 75 -12.59 -13.20 7.08
C ILE A 75 -12.79 -14.68 6.72
N SER A 76 -11.84 -15.28 5.98
CA SER A 76 -11.93 -16.68 5.56
C SER A 76 -11.90 -17.66 6.73
N THR A 77 -11.17 -17.34 7.80
CA THR A 77 -11.11 -18.15 9.03
C THR A 77 -12.32 -17.93 9.94
N GLY A 78 -13.00 -16.78 9.81
CA GLY A 78 -14.22 -16.47 10.56
C GLY A 78 -15.49 -17.09 9.99
N ILE A 79 -15.53 -17.41 8.69
CA ILE A 79 -16.71 -18.03 8.04
C ILE A 79 -16.64 -19.56 8.22
N ASN A 80 -17.36 -20.10 9.22
CA ASN A 80 -17.47 -21.54 9.44
C ASN A 80 -18.91 -22.04 9.25
N PRO A 81 -19.20 -22.86 8.21
CA PRO A 81 -20.56 -23.27 7.85
C PRO A 81 -21.21 -24.28 8.80
N LYS A 82 -20.45 -24.87 9.73
CA LYS A 82 -20.95 -25.97 10.60
C LYS A 82 -21.09 -25.60 12.09
N ALA A 83 -20.46 -24.53 12.54
CA ALA A 83 -20.32 -24.22 13.97
C ALA A 83 -20.95 -22.89 14.41
N LYS A 84 -21.13 -21.92 13.50
CA LYS A 84 -21.74 -20.61 13.82
C LYS A 84 -22.80 -20.25 12.79
N SER A 85 -23.99 -19.91 13.26
CA SER A 85 -25.03 -19.26 12.46
C SER A 85 -24.52 -17.90 11.99
N TYR A 86 -24.38 -17.73 10.67
CA TYR A 86 -23.88 -16.50 10.07
C TYR A 86 -25.07 -15.59 9.71
N TYR A 87 -25.10 -14.38 10.24
CA TYR A 87 -26.20 -13.43 10.04
C TYR A 87 -25.76 -12.27 9.14
N LEU A 88 -26.73 -11.55 8.57
CA LEU A 88 -26.47 -10.38 7.71
C LEU A 88 -25.57 -9.34 8.37
N PHE A 89 -25.71 -9.12 9.69
CA PHE A 89 -24.86 -8.18 10.43
C PHE A 89 -23.37 -8.53 10.33
N ASP A 90 -23.02 -9.81 10.48
CA ASP A 90 -21.64 -10.28 10.40
C ASP A 90 -21.12 -10.21 8.96
N GLY A 91 -21.99 -10.49 7.99
CA GLY A 91 -21.68 -10.33 6.56
C GLY A 91 -21.37 -8.88 6.18
N TYR A 92 -22.16 -7.91 6.66
CA TYR A 92 -21.89 -6.48 6.42
C TYR A 92 -20.69 -5.96 7.21
N ALA A 93 -20.45 -6.47 8.42
CA ALA A 93 -19.24 -6.16 9.17
C ALA A 93 -17.98 -6.63 8.43
N HIS A 94 -18.00 -7.83 7.83
CA HIS A 94 -16.88 -8.34 7.02
C HIS A 94 -16.74 -7.64 5.66
N LEU A 95 -17.85 -7.20 5.06
CA LEU A 95 -17.80 -6.38 3.85
C LEU A 95 -17.16 -5.01 4.11
N SER A 96 -17.62 -4.33 5.17
CA SER A 96 -17.12 -3.01 5.55
C SER A 96 -15.66 -3.05 6.03
N SER A 97 -15.24 -4.11 6.75
CA SER A 97 -13.84 -4.28 7.13
C SER A 97 -12.91 -4.44 5.92
N GLY A 98 -13.34 -5.21 4.92
CA GLY A 98 -12.58 -5.41 3.68
C GLY A 98 -12.47 -4.14 2.85
N LEU A 99 -13.56 -3.38 2.71
CA LEU A 99 -13.57 -2.11 1.96
C LEU A 99 -12.75 -1.02 2.67
N ALA A 100 -12.82 -0.91 3.99
CA ALA A 100 -12.05 0.07 4.75
C ALA A 100 -10.53 -0.11 4.56
N CYS A 101 -10.04 -1.34 4.70
CA CYS A 101 -8.62 -1.66 4.47
C CYS A 101 -8.24 -1.52 2.99
N GLY A 102 -9.06 -2.05 2.08
CA GLY A 102 -8.76 -2.07 0.64
C GLY A 102 -8.68 -0.66 0.02
N LEU A 103 -9.63 0.22 0.34
CA LEU A 103 -9.64 1.60 -0.20
C LEU A 103 -8.57 2.48 0.43
N ALA A 104 -8.31 2.32 1.74
CA ALA A 104 -7.19 2.98 2.40
C ALA A 104 -5.87 2.56 1.75
N GLY A 105 -5.68 1.25 1.52
CA GLY A 105 -4.51 0.70 0.83
C GLY A 105 -4.35 1.22 -0.61
N LEU A 106 -5.44 1.34 -1.37
CA LEU A 106 -5.41 1.93 -2.71
C LEU A 106 -4.94 3.39 -2.70
N SER A 107 -5.50 4.20 -1.80
CA SER A 107 -5.15 5.63 -1.69
C SER A 107 -3.69 5.83 -1.24
N ALA A 108 -3.23 5.06 -0.25
CA ALA A 108 -1.86 5.11 0.22
C ALA A 108 -0.88 4.61 -0.85
N GLY A 109 -1.21 3.54 -1.58
CA GLY A 109 -0.37 3.03 -2.67
C GLY A 109 -0.22 4.02 -3.83
N MET A 110 -1.27 4.78 -4.16
CA MET A 110 -1.18 5.88 -5.13
C MET A 110 -0.29 7.02 -4.65
N ALA A 111 -0.44 7.45 -3.38
CA ALA A 111 0.41 8.49 -2.80
C ALA A 111 1.89 8.07 -2.76
N ILE A 112 2.17 6.85 -2.32
CA ILE A 112 3.52 6.26 -2.27
C ILE A 112 4.13 6.21 -3.68
N GLY A 113 3.36 5.80 -4.69
CA GLY A 113 3.84 5.74 -6.07
C GLY A 113 4.23 7.10 -6.64
N ILE A 114 3.46 8.15 -6.35
CA ILE A 114 3.74 9.50 -6.83
C ILE A 114 4.96 10.09 -6.10
N VAL A 115 5.03 9.92 -4.78
CA VAL A 115 6.16 10.39 -3.96
C VAL A 115 7.43 9.60 -4.29
N GLY A 116 7.32 8.31 -4.57
CA GLY A 116 8.43 7.46 -5.01
C GLY A 116 8.95 7.84 -6.39
N ASP A 117 8.08 8.11 -7.37
CA ASP A 117 8.49 8.62 -8.69
C ASP A 117 9.17 9.99 -8.56
N ALA A 118 8.62 10.92 -7.76
CA ALA A 118 9.22 12.23 -7.53
C ALA A 118 10.58 12.14 -6.80
N GLY A 119 10.67 11.32 -5.77
CA GLY A 119 11.90 11.18 -4.98
C GLY A 119 13.06 10.56 -5.76
N VAL A 120 12.78 9.62 -6.67
CA VAL A 120 13.81 9.04 -7.54
C VAL A 120 14.06 9.89 -8.79
N ARG A 121 13.04 10.61 -9.30
CA ARG A 121 13.21 11.54 -10.43
C ARG A 121 13.81 12.88 -10.03
N GLU A 122 13.77 13.35 -8.80
CA GLU A 122 14.56 14.53 -8.39
C GLU A 122 16.06 14.28 -8.52
N GLU A 123 16.49 13.02 -8.41
CA GLU A 123 17.85 12.58 -8.73
C GLU A 123 18.14 12.60 -10.25
N SER A 124 17.09 12.57 -11.09
CA SER A 124 17.16 12.58 -12.58
C SER A 124 16.79 13.93 -13.24
N LEU A 125 15.96 14.78 -12.61
CA LEU A 125 15.37 16.01 -13.16
C LEU A 125 16.20 17.25 -12.82
N ALA A 126 16.96 17.24 -11.73
CA ALA A 126 18.04 18.20 -11.52
C ALA A 126 19.10 18.14 -12.65
N TYR A 127 19.13 17.05 -13.42
CA TYR A 127 19.95 16.89 -14.63
C TYR A 127 19.29 17.49 -15.89
N PHE A 128 17.96 17.67 -15.91
CA PHE A 128 17.20 18.09 -17.09
C PHE A 128 16.75 19.56 -17.03
N LEU A 129 16.58 20.14 -15.83
CA LEU A 129 16.37 21.59 -15.64
C LEU A 129 17.67 22.40 -15.64
N GLY A 130 18.72 21.90 -16.31
CA GLY A 130 19.84 22.72 -16.75
C GLY A 130 19.35 23.77 -17.74
N VAL A 131 18.86 24.90 -17.24
CA VAL A 131 18.77 26.13 -18.04
C VAL A 131 20.20 26.56 -18.34
N ASP A 132 20.53 26.60 -19.62
CA ASP A 132 21.71 27.18 -20.28
C ASP A 132 22.75 27.86 -19.38
N ILE A 133 23.92 27.22 -19.22
CA ILE A 133 25.18 27.92 -18.92
C ILE A 133 26.22 27.50 -19.97
N PRO A 134 26.97 28.44 -20.57
CA PRO A 134 27.74 28.21 -21.78
C PRO A 134 28.90 27.22 -21.57
N HIS A 135 29.23 26.49 -22.64
CA HIS A 135 30.35 25.56 -22.72
C HIS A 135 31.67 26.17 -22.22
N GLY A 136 32.20 25.69 -21.08
CA GLY A 136 33.61 25.93 -20.78
C GLY A 136 34.12 25.78 -19.35
N VAL A 137 33.30 25.71 -18.30
CA VAL A 137 33.84 25.78 -16.92
C VAL A 137 33.12 24.82 -15.96
N GLU A 138 33.93 23.89 -15.41
CA GLU A 138 33.76 23.17 -14.15
C GLU A 138 32.82 21.96 -14.03
N GLN A 139 33.32 20.89 -14.65
CA GLN A 139 33.18 19.47 -14.31
C GLN A 139 33.48 19.07 -12.83
N SER A 140 33.58 19.99 -11.86
CA SER A 140 34.06 19.71 -10.49
C SER A 140 33.07 20.02 -9.35
N LEU A 141 32.10 20.94 -9.52
CA LEU A 141 31.31 21.44 -8.36
C LEU A 141 29.87 20.92 -8.24
N LEU A 142 29.24 20.50 -9.35
CA LEU A 142 27.85 20.02 -9.33
C LEU A 142 27.71 18.52 -9.02
N ILE A 143 28.79 17.75 -9.20
CA ILE A 143 28.76 16.28 -9.07
C ILE A 143 28.83 15.84 -7.59
N GLN A 144 29.31 16.69 -6.68
CA GLN A 144 29.32 16.45 -5.24
C GLN A 144 28.13 17.07 -4.47
N ALA A 145 27.36 17.98 -5.08
CA ALA A 145 26.35 18.76 -4.34
C ALA A 145 24.97 18.10 -4.23
N ASN A 146 24.57 17.20 -5.14
CA ASN A 146 23.18 16.73 -5.21
C ASN A 146 22.95 15.21 -5.19
N ALA A 147 24.01 14.41 -5.04
CA ALA A 147 23.87 12.96 -4.87
C ALA A 147 23.78 12.51 -3.40
N GLN A 148 24.03 13.41 -2.43
CA GLN A 148 24.06 13.09 -0.99
C GLN A 148 23.70 14.28 -0.07
N GLN A 149 22.57 14.95 -0.26
CA GLN A 149 21.98 15.68 0.87
C GLN A 149 21.08 14.69 1.64
N PRO A 150 21.52 14.07 2.76
CA PRO A 150 20.67 13.18 3.57
C PRO A 150 19.37 13.87 4.01
N LYS A 151 19.35 15.20 4.02
CA LYS A 151 18.19 16.03 4.34
C LYS A 151 16.99 15.80 3.40
N LEU A 152 17.21 15.60 2.09
CA LEU A 152 16.12 15.36 1.12
C LEU A 152 15.63 13.91 1.18
N PHE A 153 16.54 12.94 1.36
CA PHE A 153 16.19 11.52 1.53
C PHE A 153 15.31 11.29 2.77
N VAL A 154 15.64 11.97 3.88
CA VAL A 154 14.83 11.92 5.11
C VAL A 154 13.45 12.54 4.89
N GLY A 155 13.36 13.64 4.13
CA GLY A 155 12.07 14.28 3.80
C GLY A 155 11.14 13.35 3.01
N MET A 156 11.66 12.67 1.98
CA MET A 156 10.91 11.68 1.22
C MET A 156 10.42 10.52 2.10
N ILE A 157 11.30 9.95 2.93
CA ILE A 157 10.93 8.84 3.83
C ILE A 157 9.83 9.27 4.81
N LEU A 158 9.91 10.48 5.35
CA LEU A 158 8.90 10.99 6.27
C LEU A 158 7.51 11.05 5.62
N ILE A 159 7.43 11.53 4.38
CA ILE A 159 6.17 11.55 3.61
C ILE A 159 5.65 10.12 3.38
N LEU A 160 6.53 9.18 3.03
CA LEU A 160 6.18 7.78 2.82
C LEU A 160 5.61 7.12 4.09
N ILE A 161 6.19 7.42 5.26
CA ILE A 161 5.69 6.92 6.55
C ILE A 161 4.28 7.46 6.85
N PHE A 162 4.03 8.74 6.58
CA PHE A 162 2.69 9.31 6.76
C PHE A 162 1.65 8.72 5.80
N ALA A 163 2.04 8.41 4.57
CA ALA A 163 1.16 7.72 3.62
C ALA A 163 0.84 6.29 4.07
N GLU A 164 1.84 5.56 4.57
CA GLU A 164 1.69 4.22 5.15
C GLU A 164 0.74 4.20 6.36
N ALA A 165 0.82 5.22 7.22
CA ALA A 165 -0.05 5.34 8.39
C ALA A 165 -1.55 5.30 8.02
N LEU A 166 -1.93 5.87 6.86
CA LEU A 166 -3.32 5.82 6.37
C LEU A 166 -3.78 4.39 6.09
N ALA A 167 -2.91 3.56 5.48
CA ALA A 167 -3.21 2.15 5.23
C ALA A 167 -3.31 1.35 6.53
N LEU A 168 -2.41 1.61 7.49
CA LEU A 168 -2.45 0.99 8.81
C LEU A 168 -3.73 1.32 9.58
N TYR A 169 -4.21 2.56 9.51
CA TYR A 169 -5.49 2.91 10.13
C TYR A 169 -6.66 2.13 9.52
N GLY A 170 -6.67 1.95 8.19
CA GLY A 170 -7.65 1.11 7.50
C GLY A 170 -7.61 -0.35 7.96
N LEU A 171 -6.41 -0.91 8.14
CA LEU A 171 -6.21 -2.27 8.64
C LEU A 171 -6.73 -2.43 10.08
N ILE A 172 -6.37 -1.52 10.99
CA ILE A 172 -6.79 -1.58 12.41
C ILE A 172 -8.32 -1.56 12.51
N VAL A 173 -8.96 -0.63 11.79
CA VAL A 173 -10.43 -0.54 11.75
C VAL A 173 -11.04 -1.83 11.17
N GLY A 174 -10.45 -2.37 10.11
CA GLY A 174 -10.89 -3.63 9.51
C GLY A 174 -10.83 -4.81 10.51
N ILE A 175 -9.75 -4.91 11.28
CA ILE A 175 -9.59 -5.94 12.31
C ILE A 175 -10.64 -5.76 13.43
N ILE A 176 -10.85 -4.54 13.92
CA ILE A 176 -11.83 -4.27 14.99
C ILE A 176 -13.24 -4.66 14.54
N LEU A 177 -13.63 -4.28 13.31
CA LEU A 177 -14.94 -4.61 12.75
C LEU A 177 -15.13 -6.12 12.59
N SER A 178 -14.12 -6.83 12.11
CA SER A 178 -14.17 -8.29 11.99
C SER A 178 -14.18 -8.99 13.37
N SER A 179 -13.46 -8.46 14.35
CA SER A 179 -13.47 -8.99 15.72
C SER A 179 -14.85 -8.84 16.37
N ARG A 180 -15.53 -7.70 16.18
CA ARG A 180 -16.85 -7.45 16.75
C ARG A 180 -17.95 -8.28 16.12
N ALA A 181 -17.84 -8.59 14.82
CA ALA A 181 -18.76 -9.51 14.14
C ALA A 181 -18.82 -10.88 14.85
N GLY A 182 -17.70 -11.37 15.37
CA GLY A 182 -17.67 -12.62 16.12
C GLY A 182 -18.22 -12.54 17.56
N GLN A 183 -18.32 -11.34 18.13
CA GLN A 183 -18.42 -11.09 19.57
C GLN A 183 -19.75 -10.47 20.03
N SER A 184 -20.55 -9.90 19.11
CA SER A 184 -21.91 -9.38 19.36
C SER A 184 -22.94 -10.42 19.87
N ARG A 185 -22.48 -11.60 20.27
CA ARG A 185 -23.30 -12.75 20.72
C ARG A 185 -22.77 -13.40 22.00
N ALA A 186 -21.73 -12.82 22.63
CA ALA A 186 -21.30 -13.26 23.95
C ALA A 186 -22.17 -12.67 25.08
N ASP A 187 -23.07 -11.73 24.73
CA ASP A 187 -24.06 -11.11 25.61
C ASP A 187 -25.50 -11.42 25.14
#